data_AF-T1B0L4-F1
#
_entry.id   AF-T1B0L4-F1
#
_cell.length_a   1.000
_cell.length_b   1.000
_cell.length_c   1.000
_cell.angle_alpha   90.00
_cell.angle_beta   90.00
_cell.angle_gamma   90.00
#
_symmetry.space_group_name_H-M   'P 1'
#
loop_
_entity.id
_entity.type
_entity.pdbx_description
1 polymer ?
#
loop_
_entity_poly.entity_id
_entity_poly.type
_entity_poly.pdbx_seq_one_letter_code
_entity_poly.pdbx_strand_id
1 'polypeptide(L)'
;MLRAVLLQIAQVLTVVMLAPLLQGFILQWEERVQRARGPGIFQPYRDLWKLFHKQLVIPETASFIYWAAPVIAFTCMLTVPILIPVLTNFPLPLSDMGDILGGGLILTLGSFFISLA
;
A
#
# COMPACT_ATOMS: atom_id res chain seq x y z
N MET A 1 -3.61 -5.66 26.41
CA MET A 1 -2.49 -5.55 25.44
C MET A 1 -2.66 -6.46 24.23
N LEU A 2 -2.79 -7.78 24.38
CA LEU A 2 -2.95 -8.71 23.25
C LEU A 2 -4.08 -8.33 22.27
N ARG A 3 -5.28 -8.01 22.78
CA ARG A 3 -6.41 -7.57 21.94
C ARG A 3 -6.09 -6.35 21.08
N ALA A 4 -5.41 -5.35 21.65
CA ALA A 4 -5.08 -4.12 20.93
C ALA A 4 -4.05 -4.37 19.81
N VAL A 5 -3.07 -5.25 20.06
CA VAL A 5 -2.10 -5.69 19.05
C VAL A 5 -2.80 -6.47 17.93
N LEU A 6 -3.72 -7.37 18.27
CA LEU A 6 -4.49 -8.10 17.26
C LEU A 6 -5.35 -7.16 16.39
N LEU A 7 -5.97 -6.14 17.00
CA LEU A 7 -6.72 -5.13 16.25
C LEU A 7 -5.80 -4.29 15.34
N GLN A 8 -4.61 -3.92 15.79
CA GLN A 8 -3.61 -3.23 14.98
C GLN A 8 -3.22 -4.05 13.74
N ILE A 9 -2.91 -5.34 13.95
CA ILE A 9 -2.54 -6.25 12.86
C ILE A 9 -3.73 -6.43 11.90
N ALA A 10 -4.93 -6.65 12.43
CA ALA A 10 -6.14 -6.80 11.63
C ALA A 10 -6.44 -5.54 10.80
N GLN A 11 -6.19 -4.35 11.34
CA GLN A 11 -6.35 -3.09 10.63
C GLN A 11 -5.40 -2.98 9.44
N VAL A 12 -4.10 -3.17 9.67
CA VAL A 12 -3.10 -3.11 8.58
C VAL A 12 -3.42 -4.16 7.51
N LEU A 13 -3.72 -5.40 7.91
CA LEU A 13 -4.11 -6.46 6.98
C LEU A 13 -5.36 -6.12 6.18
N THR A 14 -6.37 -5.52 6.81
CA THR A 14 -7.60 -5.13 6.12
C THR A 14 -7.32 -4.05 5.09
N VAL A 15 -6.49 -3.05 5.40
CA VAL A 15 -6.10 -2.00 4.45
C VAL A 15 -5.31 -2.58 3.29
N VAL A 16 -4.32 -3.43 3.55
CA VAL A 16 -3.53 -4.11 2.50
C VAL A 16 -4.41 -4.97 1.60
N MET A 17 -5.36 -5.70 2.19
CA MET A 17 -6.28 -6.54 1.42
C MET A 17 -7.29 -5.72 0.64
N LEU A 18 -7.86 -4.64 1.18
CA LEU A 18 -8.90 -3.86 0.50
C LEU A 18 -8.35 -2.82 -0.50
N ALA A 19 -7.09 -2.39 -0.37
CA ALA A 19 -6.51 -1.39 -1.25
C ALA A 19 -6.56 -1.79 -2.75
N PRO A 20 -6.20 -3.03 -3.17
CA PRO A 20 -6.35 -3.46 -4.56
C PRO A 20 -7.81 -3.52 -5.03
N LEU A 21 -8.76 -3.84 -4.14
CA LEU A 21 -10.18 -3.84 -4.47
C LEU A 21 -10.66 -2.43 -4.78
N LEU A 22 -10.26 -1.46 -3.96
CA LEU A 22 -10.59 -0.06 -4.16
C LEU A 22 -9.99 0.45 -5.48
N GLN A 23 -8.74 0.10 -5.79
CA GLN A 23 -8.12 0.44 -7.07
C GLN A 23 -8.92 -0.13 -8.25
N GLY A 24 -9.35 -1.39 -8.17
CA GLY A 24 -10.15 -2.03 -9.22
C GLY A 24 -11.52 -1.39 -9.39
N PHE A 25 -12.12 -0.93 -8.29
CA PHE A 25 -13.36 -0.15 -8.32
C PHE A 25 -13.15 1.20 -9.02
N ILE A 26 -12.12 1.96 -8.62
CA ILE A 26 -11.79 3.27 -9.23
C ILE A 26 -11.61 3.13 -10.74
N LEU A 27 -10.74 2.22 -11.18
CA LEU A 27 -10.45 2.00 -12.60
C LEU A 27 -11.70 1.60 -13.39
N GLN A 28 -12.55 0.74 -12.82
CA GLN A 28 -13.79 0.34 -13.49
C GLN A 28 -14.74 1.53 -13.70
N TRP A 29 -14.84 2.42 -12.71
CA TRP A 29 -15.72 3.59 -12.81
C TRP A 29 -15.15 4.68 -13.71
N GLU A 30 -13.84 4.93 -13.69
CA GLU A 30 -13.17 5.83 -14.62
C GLU A 30 -13.44 5.43 -16.08
N GLU A 31 -13.30 4.14 -16.40
CA GLU A 31 -13.57 3.61 -17.74
C GLU A 31 -15.05 3.75 -18.13
N ARG A 32 -15.98 3.50 -17.20
CA ARG A 32 -17.42 3.67 -17.47
C ARG A 32 -17.79 5.11 -17.76
N VAL A 33 -17.18 6.07 -17.07
CA VAL A 33 -17.35 7.51 -17.36
C VAL A 33 -16.87 7.84 -18.76
N GLN A 34 -15.80 7.19 -19.21
CA GLN A 34 -15.26 7.29 -20.57
C GLN A 34 -16.04 6.47 -21.62
N ARG A 35 -17.20 5.89 -21.25
CA ARG A 35 -18.04 5.02 -22.09
C ARG A 35 -17.36 3.71 -22.54
N ALA A 36 -16.36 3.26 -21.78
CA ALA A 36 -15.75 1.94 -21.92
C ALA A 36 -16.30 0.97 -20.87
N ARG A 37 -16.09 -0.35 -21.07
CA ARG A 37 -16.52 -1.38 -20.10
C ARG A 37 -15.58 -1.48 -18.90
N GLY A 38 -14.30 -1.17 -19.12
CA GLY A 38 -13.23 -1.27 -18.12
C GLY A 38 -12.93 -2.70 -17.65
N PRO A 39 -11.89 -2.86 -16.80
CA PRO A 39 -11.55 -4.12 -16.18
C PRO A 39 -12.56 -4.55 -15.11
N GLY A 40 -12.48 -5.81 -14.66
CA GLY A 40 -13.24 -6.28 -13.51
C GLY A 40 -12.69 -5.73 -12.19
N ILE A 41 -13.53 -5.61 -11.16
CA ILE A 41 -13.14 -5.06 -9.84
C ILE A 41 -12.01 -5.90 -9.20
N PHE A 42 -11.99 -7.22 -9.44
CA PHE A 42 -10.97 -8.12 -8.92
C PHE A 42 -9.71 -8.21 -9.80
N GLN A 43 -9.62 -7.43 -10.89
CA GLN A 43 -8.48 -7.45 -11.80
C GLN A 43 -7.14 -7.19 -11.08
N PRO A 44 -7.02 -6.22 -10.15
CA PRO A 44 -5.75 -5.95 -9.47
C PRO A 44 -5.22 -7.14 -8.67
N TYR A 45 -6.08 -7.97 -8.07
CA TYR A 45 -5.64 -9.20 -7.39
C TYR A 45 -5.08 -10.23 -8.36
N ARG A 46 -5.70 -10.38 -9.53
CA ARG A 46 -5.22 -11.29 -10.58
C ARG A 46 -3.88 -10.82 -11.13
N ASP A 47 -3.70 -9.50 -11.25
CA ASP A 47 -2.46 -8.90 -11.70
C ASP A 47 -1.34 -9.07 -10.66
N LEU A 48 -1.62 -8.84 -9.37
CA LEU A 48 -0.68 -9.13 -8.29
C LEU A 48 -0.28 -10.61 -8.29
N TRP A 49 -1.25 -11.53 -8.34
CA TRP A 49 -0.98 -12.96 -8.43
C TRP A 49 -0.08 -13.28 -9.63
N LYS A 50 -0.42 -12.76 -10.81
CA LYS A 50 0.40 -12.92 -12.03
C LYS A 50 1.82 -12.38 -11.86
N LEU A 51 2.00 -11.20 -11.26
CA LEU A 51 3.30 -10.56 -11.08
C LEU A 51 4.18 -11.31 -10.08
N PHE A 52 3.61 -11.83 -8.99
CA PHE A 52 4.36 -12.66 -8.02
C PHE A 52 4.83 -14.00 -8.60
N HIS A 53 4.19 -14.49 -9.67
CA HIS A 53 4.60 -15.73 -10.36
C HIS A 53 5.55 -15.48 -11.53
N LYS A 54 5.88 -14.22 -11.84
CA LYS A 54 6.83 -13.90 -12.90
C LYS A 54 8.27 -13.97 -12.39
N GLN A 55 9.17 -14.32 -13.30
CA GLN A 55 10.60 -14.23 -13.06
C GLN A 55 11.01 -12.76 -12.97
N LEU A 56 11.86 -12.44 -12.00
CA LEU A 56 12.48 -11.14 -11.85
C LEU A 56 13.67 -11.05 -12.80
N VAL A 57 13.70 -10.00 -13.62
CA VAL A 57 14.82 -9.70 -14.52
C VAL A 57 15.55 -8.51 -13.93
N ILE A 58 16.76 -8.74 -13.41
CA ILE A 58 17.58 -7.71 -12.76
C ILE A 58 18.79 -7.40 -13.64
N PRO A 59 19.06 -6.12 -13.95
CA PRO A 59 20.27 -5.73 -14.67
C PRO A 59 21.54 -6.06 -13.88
N GLU A 60 22.62 -6.43 -14.57
CA GLU A 60 23.92 -6.70 -13.91
C GLU A 60 24.51 -5.45 -13.23
N THR A 61 24.16 -4.25 -13.71
CA THR A 61 24.60 -2.97 -13.15
C THR A 61 23.70 -2.46 -12.02
N ALA A 62 22.71 -3.25 -11.58
CA ALA A 62 21.76 -2.82 -10.56
C ALA A 62 22.47 -2.59 -9.22
N SER A 63 22.25 -1.40 -8.65
CA SER A 63 22.66 -1.07 -7.28
C SER A 63 21.74 -1.76 -6.26
N PHE A 64 22.20 -1.90 -5.02
CA PHE A 64 21.37 -2.34 -3.89
C PHE A 64 20.06 -1.54 -3.75
N ILE A 65 20.07 -0.27 -4.18
CA ILE A 65 18.89 0.62 -4.15
C ILE A 65 17.72 0.03 -4.94
N TYR A 66 17.99 -0.66 -6.05
CA TYR A 66 16.97 -1.32 -6.87
C TYR A 66 16.09 -2.27 -6.04
N TRP A 67 16.69 -2.98 -5.09
CA TRP A 67 15.99 -3.92 -4.21
C TRP A 67 15.35 -3.24 -3.01
N ALA A 68 16.03 -2.24 -2.43
CA ALA A 68 15.58 -1.56 -1.23
C ALA A 68 14.40 -0.61 -1.49
N ALA A 69 14.41 0.10 -2.61
CA ALA A 69 13.42 1.11 -2.94
C ALA A 69 11.95 0.63 -2.87
N PRO A 70 11.55 -0.48 -3.53
CA PRO A 70 10.16 -0.94 -3.43
C PRO A 70 9.77 -1.36 -2.02
N VAL A 71 10.69 -1.94 -1.24
CA VAL A 71 10.45 -2.36 0.14
C VAL A 71 10.27 -1.14 1.06
N ILE A 72 11.13 -0.13 0.92
CA ILE A 72 11.05 1.12 1.69
C ILE A 72 9.76 1.86 1.36
N ALA A 73 9.46 2.05 0.08
CA ALA A 73 8.25 2.75 -0.35
C ALA A 73 6.97 2.07 0.15
N PHE A 74 6.89 0.74 0.04
CA PHE A 74 5.76 -0.02 0.55
C PHE A 74 5.62 0.12 2.08
N THR A 75 6.73 0.04 2.82
CA THR A 75 6.73 0.19 4.28
C THR A 75 6.31 1.60 4.69
N CYS A 76 6.78 2.64 3.99
CA CYS A 76 6.35 4.02 4.19
C CYS A 76 4.82 4.18 4.04
N MET A 77 4.23 3.55 3.02
CA MET A 77 2.77 3.57 2.80
C MET A 77 2.01 2.82 3.91
N LEU A 78 2.56 1.73 4.46
CA LEU A 78 1.97 1.00 5.58
C LEU A 78 1.96 1.77 6.91
N THR A 79 2.72 2.86 7.03
CA THR A 79 2.68 3.71 8.23
C THR A 79 1.30 4.38 8.40
N VAL A 80 0.62 4.73 7.31
CA VAL A 80 -0.69 5.39 7.37
C VAL A 80 -1.74 4.57 8.13
N PRO A 81 -2.00 3.30 7.78
CA PRO A 81 -2.95 2.47 8.53
C PRO A 81 -2.43 2.06 9.91
N ILE A 82 -1.19 2.37 10.28
CA ILE A 82 -0.71 2.20 11.66
C ILE A 82 -1.13 3.39 12.53
N LEU A 83 -1.04 4.60 11.98
CA LEU A 83 -1.32 5.86 12.68
C LEU A 83 -2.81 6.20 12.73
N ILE A 84 -3.54 5.99 11.63
CA ILE A 84 -4.94 6.39 11.51
C ILE A 84 -5.84 5.16 11.73
N PRO A 85 -6.73 5.17 12.75
CA PRO A 85 -7.67 4.08 12.96
C PRO A 85 -8.69 4.03 11.82
N VAL A 86 -8.79 2.86 11.17
CA VAL A 86 -9.74 2.58 10.08
C VAL A 86 -10.86 1.65 10.54
N LEU A 87 -10.55 0.71 11.45
CA LEU A 87 -11.52 -0.30 11.92
C LEU A 87 -12.12 0.00 13.30
N THR A 88 -11.48 0.87 14.09
CA THR A 88 -11.89 1.16 15.46
C THR A 88 -12.36 2.61 15.60
N ASN A 89 -13.30 2.85 16.50
CA ASN A 89 -13.76 4.19 16.88
C ASN A 89 -12.93 4.81 18.02
N PHE A 90 -11.90 4.12 18.49
CA PHE A 90 -10.94 4.57 19.49
C PHE A 90 -9.52 4.48 18.93
N PRO A 91 -8.59 5.32 19.41
CA PRO A 91 -7.20 5.27 18.98
C PRO A 91 -6.54 3.95 19.41
N LEU A 92 -5.77 3.37 18.49
CA LEU A 92 -4.95 2.18 18.76
C LEU A 92 -3.60 2.59 19.38
N PRO A 93 -2.85 1.65 20.00
CA PRO A 93 -1.65 1.99 20.76
C PRO A 93 -0.55 2.75 20.00
N LEU A 94 -0.51 2.62 18.67
CA LEU A 94 0.49 3.28 17.80
C LEU A 94 -0.06 4.56 17.13
N SER A 95 -1.31 4.94 17.40
CA SER A 95 -1.98 6.05 16.73
C SER A 95 -1.33 7.40 17.02
N ASP A 96 -0.81 7.59 18.24
CA ASP A 96 -0.21 8.84 18.70
C ASP A 96 1.28 8.97 18.35
N MET A 97 1.85 8.04 17.58
CA MET A 97 3.29 8.04 17.27
C MET A 97 3.71 9.08 16.22
N GLY A 98 2.76 9.65 15.49
CA GLY A 98 3.04 10.56 14.38
C GLY A 98 1.98 11.64 14.26
N ASP A 99 2.37 12.77 13.69
CA ASP A 99 1.50 13.87 13.34
C ASP A 99 1.35 13.97 11.81
N ILE A 100 0.60 14.98 11.36
CA ILE A 100 0.37 15.22 9.93
C ILE A 100 1.69 15.47 9.18
N LEU A 101 2.65 16.15 9.82
CA LEU A 101 3.96 16.45 9.21
C LEU A 101 4.81 15.19 9.08
N GLY A 102 4.91 14.38 10.13
CA GLY A 102 5.61 13.10 10.14
C GLY A 102 5.02 12.13 9.12
N GLY A 103 3.68 12.06 9.04
CA GLY A 103 2.99 11.28 8.01
C GLY A 103 3.36 11.74 6.60
N GLY A 104 3.30 13.05 6.32
CA GLY A 104 3.67 13.62 5.02
C GLY A 104 5.13 13.36 4.64
N LEU A 105 6.06 13.51 5.59
CA LEU A 105 7.49 13.25 5.38
C LEU A 105 7.77 11.78 5.06
N ILE A 106 7.16 10.85 5.81
CA ILE A 106 7.34 9.40 5.60
C ILE A 106 6.78 8.99 4.23
N LEU A 107 5.63 9.51 3.83
CA LEU A 107 5.06 9.24 2.52
C LEU A 107 5.93 9.81 1.39
N THR A 108 6.44 11.03 1.57
CA THR A 108 7.36 11.67 0.60
C THR A 108 8.67 10.89 0.48
N LEU A 109 9.17 10.34 1.58
CA LEU A 109 10.36 9.48 1.59
C LEU A 109 10.16 8.24 0.70
N GLY A 110 8.97 7.61 0.75
CA GLY A 110 8.63 6.50 -0.13
C GLY A 110 8.74 6.87 -1.61
N SER A 111 8.16 8.02 -2.00
CA SER A 111 8.24 8.53 -3.38
C SER A 111 9.67 8.87 -3.80
N PHE A 112 10.48 9.41 -2.89
CA PHE A 112 11.90 9.68 -3.14
C PHE A 112 12.68 8.40 -3.49
N PHE A 113 12.49 7.31 -2.72
CA PHE A 113 13.17 6.04 -3.01
C PHE A 113 12.71 5.40 -4.31
N ILE A 114 11.43 5.50 -4.67
CA ILE A 114 10.95 5.06 -5.99
C ILE A 114 11.60 5.88 -7.11
N SER A 115 11.86 7.16 -6.90
CA SER A 115 12.49 8.03 -7.90
C SER A 115 14.00 7.78 -8.06
N LEU A 116 14.62 7.12 -7.07
CA LEU A 116 16.05 6.79 -7.06
C LEU A 116 16.35 5.44 -7.73
N ALA A 117 15.37 4.54 -7.83
CA ALA A 117 15.50 3.20 -8.40
C ALA A 117 15.23 3.20 -9.91
#